data_AF-A0A4Y7M4Q1-F1
#
_entry.id   AF-A0A4Y7M4Q1-F1
#
_cell.length_a   1.000
_cell.length_b   1.000
_cell.length_c   1.000
_cell.angle_alpha   90.00
_cell.angle_beta   90.00
_cell.angle_gamma   90.00
#
_symmetry.space_group_name_H-M   'P 1'
#
loop_
_entity.id
_entity.type
_entity.pdbx_description
1 polymer ?
#
loop_
_entity_poly.entity_id
_entity_poly.type
_entity_poly.pdbx_seq_one_letter_code
_entity_poly.pdbx_strand_id
1 'polypeptide(L)'
;MFARSSNRLFNVINTSYIPSRGARAWVRKPLGSPMAKSKLFRIPQKKILPADEKAEIKRLYDNYFHHMKSLRQYFFEQSLKQAESGEVAQMKHKLEDEEHMKLMEENCLENEKTAKLREERLKVQAEKTRASVLASLIKKEEESRLHEIQIEAFLEQQKATPFIQTENIEKAIEEALANPFDPNFAIDLDGYVYRGRETSIGKIPEEARERMSSI
;
A
#
# COMPACT_ATOMS: atom_id res chain seq x y z
N MET A 1 -26.81 6.58 22.80
CA MET A 1 -26.17 7.89 22.60
C MET A 1 -26.49 8.37 21.21
N PHE A 2 -27.40 9.35 21.07
CA PHE A 2 -27.86 9.86 19.77
C PHE A 2 -26.95 11.00 19.31
N ALA A 3 -26.14 10.77 18.27
CA ALA A 3 -25.37 11.83 17.62
C ALA A 3 -26.27 12.58 16.63
N ARG A 4 -26.66 13.82 16.97
CA ARG A 4 -27.34 14.74 16.05
C ARG A 4 -26.30 15.38 15.12
N SER A 5 -26.17 14.85 13.91
CA SER A 5 -25.50 15.52 12.80
C SER A 5 -26.43 16.62 12.25
N SER A 6 -26.39 17.81 12.84
CA SER A 6 -27.07 19.00 12.32
C SER A 6 -26.04 20.01 11.84
N ASN A 7 -25.72 19.96 10.54
CA ASN A 7 -25.38 21.12 9.71
C ASN A 7 -25.04 20.63 8.29
N ARG A 8 -26.06 20.19 7.55
CA ARG A 8 -26.05 20.33 6.09
C ARG A 8 -26.91 21.53 5.75
N LEU A 9 -26.36 22.72 5.98
CA LEU A 9 -26.79 23.89 5.23
C LEU A 9 -26.38 23.60 3.79
N PHE A 10 -27.32 23.08 3.00
CA PHE A 10 -27.16 22.99 1.56
C PHE A 10 -26.91 24.41 1.05
N ASN A 11 -25.63 24.71 0.77
CA ASN A 11 -25.25 25.76 -0.13
C ASN A 11 -25.84 25.41 -1.49
N VAL A 12 -27.08 25.81 -1.72
CA VAL A 12 -27.68 25.91 -3.06
C VAL A 12 -27.05 27.14 -3.71
N ILE A 13 -25.74 27.07 -3.96
CA ILE A 13 -25.11 27.93 -4.95
C ILE A 13 -25.51 27.30 -6.27
N ASN A 14 -26.45 27.93 -6.95
CA ASN A 14 -26.89 27.56 -8.29
C ASN A 14 -25.68 27.74 -9.24
N THR A 15 -24.91 26.67 -9.46
CA THR A 15 -23.68 26.66 -10.26
C THR A 15 -23.91 26.81 -11.77
N SER A 16 -25.16 27.00 -12.21
CA SER A 16 -25.51 27.24 -13.62
C SER A 16 -25.25 28.67 -14.11
N TYR A 17 -24.71 29.56 -13.27
CA TYR A 17 -24.40 30.95 -13.63
C TYR A 17 -22.92 31.26 -13.45
N ILE A 18 -22.04 30.53 -14.13
CA ILE A 18 -20.69 31.00 -14.42
C ILE A 18 -20.74 31.64 -15.81
N PRO A 19 -21.01 32.96 -15.94
CA PRO A 19 -20.85 33.62 -17.23
C PRO A 19 -19.37 33.51 -17.64
N SER A 20 -19.13 33.11 -18.89
CA SER A 20 -17.80 33.22 -19.49
C SER A 20 -17.28 34.64 -19.27
N ARG A 21 -15.99 34.77 -18.89
CA ARG A 21 -15.37 36.01 -18.39
C ARG A 21 -15.36 37.22 -19.36
N GLY A 22 -16.09 37.17 -20.47
CA GLY A 22 -16.18 38.24 -21.47
C GLY A 22 -17.60 38.72 -21.80
N ALA A 23 -18.67 38.07 -21.30
CA ALA A 23 -20.04 38.50 -21.58
C ALA A 23 -20.59 39.35 -20.42
N ARG A 24 -20.78 40.65 -20.65
CA ARG A 24 -21.48 41.55 -19.70
C ARG A 24 -22.96 41.13 -19.65
N ALA A 25 -23.32 40.25 -18.73
CA ALA A 25 -24.71 39.87 -18.50
C ALA A 25 -25.44 41.04 -17.84
N TRP A 26 -26.43 41.61 -18.53
CA TRP A 26 -27.29 42.64 -17.98
C TRP A 26 -28.14 42.04 -16.84
N VAL A 27 -27.78 42.36 -15.60
CA VAL A 27 -28.49 41.87 -14.39
C VAL A 27 -29.92 42.41 -14.40
N ARG A 28 -30.92 41.52 -14.32
CA ARG A 28 -32.33 41.92 -14.14
C ARG A 28 -32.52 42.51 -12.75
N LYS A 29 -33.50 43.39 -12.58
CA LYS A 29 -33.85 43.92 -11.26
C LYS A 29 -34.18 42.77 -10.28
N PRO A 30 -33.60 42.75 -9.07
CA PRO A 30 -33.92 41.74 -8.07
C PRO A 30 -35.37 41.90 -7.57
N LEU A 31 -35.94 40.79 -7.07
CA LEU A 31 -37.23 40.81 -6.39
C LEU A 31 -37.12 41.74 -5.17
N GLY A 32 -38.01 42.74 -5.04
CA GLY A 32 -37.95 43.76 -3.99
C GLY A 32 -37.30 45.10 -4.38
N SER A 33 -36.65 45.18 -5.56
CA SER A 33 -36.23 46.47 -6.10
C SER A 33 -37.47 47.32 -6.45
N PRO A 34 -37.46 48.63 -6.14
CA PRO A 34 -38.57 49.49 -6.52
C PRO A 34 -38.73 49.57 -8.05
N MET A 35 -39.99 49.65 -8.49
CA MET A 35 -40.30 49.97 -9.88
C MET A 35 -39.85 51.41 -10.19
N ALA A 36 -39.45 51.66 -11.42
CA ALA A 36 -39.08 53.02 -11.85
C ALA A 36 -40.32 53.94 -11.80
N LYS A 37 -40.15 55.20 -11.38
CA LYS A 37 -41.25 56.17 -11.27
C LYS A 37 -42.06 56.31 -12.57
N SER A 38 -41.38 56.27 -13.72
CA SER A 38 -41.99 56.33 -15.06
C SER A 38 -42.83 55.09 -15.45
N LYS A 39 -42.70 53.99 -14.71
CA LYS A 39 -43.42 52.72 -14.95
C LYS A 39 -44.55 52.48 -13.94
N LEU A 40 -44.65 53.28 -12.86
CA LEU A 40 -45.67 53.13 -11.81
C LEU A 40 -47.10 53.15 -12.35
N PHE A 41 -47.37 54.04 -13.30
CA PHE A 41 -48.71 54.26 -13.85
C PHE A 41 -48.79 54.00 -15.36
N ARG A 42 -47.79 53.30 -15.93
CA ARG A 42 -47.76 53.03 -17.37
C ARG A 42 -48.69 51.88 -17.72
N ILE A 43 -49.83 52.17 -18.33
CA ILE A 43 -50.75 51.16 -18.88
C ILE A 43 -50.26 50.74 -20.28
N PRO A 44 -49.92 49.46 -20.52
CA PRO A 44 -49.54 49.01 -21.85
C PRO A 44 -50.75 49.00 -22.77
N GLN A 45 -50.70 49.78 -23.84
CA GLN A 45 -51.75 49.80 -24.87
C GLN A 45 -51.66 48.52 -25.71
N LYS A 46 -52.79 47.81 -25.82
CA LYS A 46 -52.90 46.62 -26.69
C LYS A 46 -53.04 47.08 -28.14
N LYS A 47 -52.31 46.44 -29.05
CA LYS A 47 -52.51 46.64 -30.49
C LYS A 47 -53.89 46.12 -30.89
N ILE A 48 -54.64 46.90 -31.65
CA ILE A 48 -55.95 46.51 -32.18
C ILE A 48 -55.68 45.80 -33.52
N LEU A 49 -55.97 44.50 -33.57
CA LEU A 49 -55.97 43.72 -34.81
C LEU A 49 -57.41 43.61 -35.35
N PRO A 50 -57.60 43.55 -36.68
CA PRO A 50 -58.91 43.26 -37.28
C PRO A 50 -59.42 41.89 -36.81
N ALA A 51 -60.75 41.70 -36.84
CA ALA A 51 -61.38 40.50 -36.32
C ALA A 51 -60.98 39.25 -37.11
N ASP A 52 -60.88 39.37 -38.43
CA ASP A 52 -60.58 38.26 -39.34
C ASP A 52 -59.18 37.68 -39.09
N GLU A 53 -58.17 38.54 -38.93
CA GLU A 53 -56.80 38.11 -38.61
C GLU A 53 -56.72 37.42 -37.25
N LYS A 54 -57.45 37.90 -36.24
CA LYS A 54 -57.49 37.25 -34.91
C LYS A 54 -58.07 35.85 -35.00
N ALA A 55 -59.14 35.67 -35.77
CA ALA A 55 -59.76 34.37 -35.98
C ALA A 55 -58.80 33.41 -36.68
N GLU A 56 -58.11 33.88 -37.73
CA GLU A 56 -57.19 33.05 -38.50
C GLU A 56 -55.93 32.68 -37.69
N ILE A 57 -55.34 33.63 -36.96
CA ILE A 57 -54.20 33.36 -36.06
C ILE A 57 -54.60 32.31 -35.03
N LYS A 58 -55.80 32.42 -34.44
CA LYS A 58 -56.30 31.44 -33.47
C LYS A 58 -56.46 30.06 -34.12
N ARG A 59 -57.07 29.98 -35.30
CA ARG A 59 -57.24 28.72 -36.04
C ARG A 59 -55.89 28.04 -36.33
N LEU A 60 -54.91 28.80 -36.82
CA LEU A 60 -53.57 28.28 -37.11
C LEU A 60 -52.83 27.85 -35.84
N TYR A 61 -52.92 28.64 -34.77
CA TYR A 61 -52.32 28.32 -33.48
C TYR A 61 -52.92 27.05 -32.90
N ASP A 62 -54.25 26.93 -32.91
CA ASP A 62 -54.96 25.76 -32.41
C ASP A 62 -54.52 24.53 -33.22
N ASN A 63 -54.54 24.58 -34.55
CA ASN A 63 -54.10 23.46 -35.40
C ASN A 63 -52.65 23.05 -35.10
N TYR A 64 -51.72 24.00 -35.09
CA TYR A 64 -50.31 23.75 -34.79
C TYR A 64 -50.13 23.11 -33.41
N PHE A 65 -50.80 23.66 -32.39
CA PHE A 65 -50.69 23.17 -31.02
C PHE A 65 -51.23 21.75 -30.89
N HIS A 66 -52.35 21.43 -31.56
CA HIS A 66 -52.89 20.07 -31.59
C HIS A 66 -51.93 19.08 -32.26
N HIS A 67 -51.34 19.44 -33.41
CA HIS A 67 -50.35 18.60 -34.08
C HIS A 67 -49.08 18.41 -33.23
N MET A 68 -48.59 19.46 -32.57
CA MET A 68 -47.42 19.36 -31.71
C MET A 68 -47.71 18.52 -30.46
N LYS A 69 -48.93 18.60 -29.93
CA LYS A 69 -49.38 17.78 -28.79
C LYS A 69 -49.44 16.30 -29.17
N SER A 70 -49.94 15.95 -30.36
CA SER A 70 -49.98 14.56 -30.81
C SER A 70 -48.58 13.99 -31.02
N LEU A 71 -47.65 14.76 -31.60
CA LEU A 71 -46.24 14.36 -31.75
C LEU A 71 -45.56 14.13 -30.42
N ARG A 72 -45.77 15.03 -29.44
CA ARG A 72 -45.24 14.88 -28.09
C ARG A 72 -45.72 13.57 -27.44
N GLN A 73 -47.01 13.28 -27.56
CA GLN A 73 -47.60 12.06 -27.00
C GLN A 73 -47.00 10.82 -27.67
N TYR A 74 -46.87 10.82 -29.00
CA TYR A 74 -46.25 9.73 -29.74
C TYR A 74 -44.81 9.47 -29.28
N PHE A 75 -43.96 10.50 -29.17
CA PHE A 75 -42.58 10.32 -28.72
C PHE A 75 -42.49 9.87 -27.26
N PHE A 76 -43.40 10.33 -26.40
CA PHE A 76 -43.48 9.86 -25.03
C PHE A 76 -43.79 8.35 -24.97
N GLU A 77 -44.77 7.89 -25.73
CA GLU A 77 -45.11 6.45 -25.82
C GLU A 77 -43.96 5.62 -26.40
N GLN A 78 -43.25 6.11 -27.41
CA GLN A 78 -42.06 5.42 -27.94
C GLN A 78 -40.94 5.34 -26.89
N SER A 79 -40.73 6.40 -26.11
CA SER A 79 -39.74 6.39 -25.03
C SER A 79 -40.10 5.38 -23.93
N LEU A 80 -41.40 5.24 -23.60
CA LEU A 80 -41.88 4.24 -22.65
C LEU A 80 -41.65 2.83 -23.18
N LYS A 81 -42.00 2.56 -24.45
CA LYS A 81 -41.75 1.25 -25.08
C LYS A 81 -40.27 0.88 -25.12
N GLN A 82 -39.40 1.87 -25.36
CA GLN A 82 -37.96 1.67 -25.30
C GLN A 82 -37.48 1.40 -23.87
N ALA A 83 -38.07 2.05 -22.85
CA ALA A 83 -37.79 1.73 -21.45
C ALA A 83 -38.30 0.33 -21.05
N GLU A 84 -39.45 -0.09 -21.59
CA GLU A 84 -40.06 -1.43 -21.40
C GLU A 84 -39.29 -2.55 -22.11
N SER A 85 -38.36 -2.23 -23.03
CA SER A 85 -37.42 -3.22 -23.62
C SER A 85 -36.48 -3.89 -22.61
N GLY A 86 -36.68 -3.63 -21.31
CA GLY A 86 -36.04 -4.30 -20.20
C GLY A 86 -36.12 -5.83 -20.25
N GLU A 87 -37.10 -6.46 -20.89
CA GLU A 87 -37.11 -7.92 -21.05
C GLU A 87 -35.88 -8.43 -21.81
N VAL A 88 -35.49 -7.75 -22.90
CA VAL A 88 -34.28 -8.10 -23.66
C VAL A 88 -33.03 -7.86 -22.81
N ALA A 89 -33.01 -6.78 -22.02
CA ALA A 89 -31.91 -6.50 -21.10
C ALA A 89 -31.80 -7.54 -19.97
N GLN A 90 -32.92 -7.98 -19.41
CA GLN A 90 -32.99 -9.03 -18.39
C GLN A 90 -32.55 -10.38 -18.95
N MET A 91 -32.96 -10.71 -20.18
CA MET A 91 -32.51 -11.94 -20.84
C MET A 91 -31.00 -11.92 -21.11
N LYS A 92 -30.45 -10.78 -21.54
CA LYS A 92 -28.99 -10.61 -21.67
C LYS A 92 -28.27 -10.79 -20.34
N HIS A 93 -28.75 -10.15 -19.28
CA HIS A 93 -28.16 -10.29 -17.94
C HIS A 93 -28.16 -11.75 -17.46
N LYS A 94 -29.25 -12.48 -17.68
CA LYS A 94 -29.31 -13.91 -17.34
C LYS A 94 -28.28 -14.74 -18.11
N LEU A 95 -28.11 -14.48 -19.41
CA LEU A 95 -27.10 -15.16 -20.23
C LEU A 95 -25.68 -14.84 -19.75
N GLU A 96 -25.41 -13.57 -19.42
CA GLU A 96 -24.12 -13.14 -18.86
C GLU A 96 -23.83 -13.82 -17.52
N ASP A 97 -24.82 -13.94 -16.64
CA ASP A 97 -24.69 -14.67 -15.36
C ASP A 97 -24.42 -16.16 -15.59
N GLU A 98 -25.12 -16.80 -16.52
CA GLU A 98 -24.91 -18.21 -16.87
C GLU A 98 -23.52 -18.47 -17.45
N GLU A 99 -23.03 -17.58 -18.32
CA GLU A 99 -21.67 -17.64 -18.85
C GLU A 99 -20.62 -17.44 -17.74
N HIS A 100 -20.84 -16.47 -16.85
CA HIS A 100 -19.97 -16.24 -15.71
C HIS A 100 -19.88 -17.49 -14.82
N MET A 101 -21.00 -18.13 -14.51
CA MET A 101 -21.01 -19.35 -13.70
C MET A 101 -20.20 -20.48 -14.34
N LYS A 102 -20.35 -20.70 -15.66
CA LYS A 102 -19.56 -21.72 -16.40
C LYS A 102 -18.05 -21.42 -16.32
N LEU A 103 -17.65 -20.16 -16.51
CA LEU A 103 -16.25 -19.77 -16.43
C LEU A 103 -15.68 -19.93 -15.02
N MET A 104 -16.48 -19.69 -13.98
CA MET A 104 -16.06 -19.93 -12.60
C MET A 104 -15.85 -21.43 -12.33
N GLU A 105 -16.72 -22.29 -12.84
CA GLU A 105 -16.57 -23.75 -12.72
C GLU A 105 -15.29 -24.23 -13.42
N GLU A 106 -15.02 -23.77 -14.64
CA GLU A 106 -13.79 -24.09 -15.37
C GLU A 106 -12.55 -23.60 -14.61
N ASN A 107 -12.59 -22.41 -14.02
CA ASN A 107 -11.48 -21.88 -13.22
C ASN A 107 -11.21 -22.74 -11.99
N CYS A 108 -12.26 -23.19 -11.29
CA CYS A 108 -12.13 -24.09 -10.16
C CYS A 108 -11.44 -25.40 -10.56
N LEU A 109 -11.84 -26.01 -11.67
CA LEU A 109 -11.23 -27.24 -12.18
C LEU A 109 -9.75 -27.07 -12.53
N GLU A 110 -9.37 -25.95 -13.15
CA GLU A 110 -7.96 -25.66 -13.45
C GLU A 110 -7.13 -25.36 -12.19
N ASN A 111 -7.73 -24.71 -11.19
CA ASN A 111 -7.09 -24.48 -9.90
C ASN A 111 -6.83 -25.81 -9.18
N GLU A 112 -7.77 -26.76 -9.22
CA GLU A 112 -7.59 -28.09 -8.65
C GLU A 112 -6.46 -28.88 -9.33
N LYS A 113 -6.40 -28.84 -10.67
CA LYS A 113 -5.30 -29.46 -11.44
C LYS A 113 -3.95 -28.84 -11.05
N THR A 114 -3.89 -27.52 -10.97
CA THR A 114 -2.68 -26.78 -10.59
C THR A 114 -2.26 -27.07 -9.15
N ALA A 115 -3.21 -27.21 -8.23
CA ALA A 115 -2.95 -27.56 -6.85
C ALA A 115 -2.29 -28.95 -6.73
N LYS A 116 -2.79 -29.95 -7.46
CA LYS A 116 -2.20 -31.30 -7.49
C LYS A 116 -0.75 -31.28 -7.97
N LEU A 117 -0.46 -30.59 -9.08
CA LEU A 117 0.91 -30.42 -9.59
C LEU A 117 1.82 -29.70 -8.59
N ARG A 118 1.29 -28.72 -7.86
CA ARG A 118 2.03 -27.99 -6.82
C ARG A 118 2.39 -28.92 -5.65
N GLU A 119 1.48 -29.77 -5.22
CA GLU A 119 1.74 -30.75 -4.15
C GLU A 119 2.80 -31.76 -4.54
N GLU A 120 2.76 -32.29 -5.76
CA GLU A 120 3.79 -33.20 -6.28
C GLU A 120 5.16 -32.53 -6.29
N ARG A 121 5.25 -31.30 -6.79
CA ARG A 121 6.49 -30.51 -6.76
C ARG A 121 6.99 -30.27 -5.33
N LEU A 122 6.10 -29.96 -4.40
CA LEU A 122 6.45 -29.71 -3.00
C LEU A 122 6.97 -30.99 -2.31
N LYS A 123 6.42 -32.17 -2.62
CA LYS A 123 6.93 -33.45 -2.11
C LYS A 123 8.37 -33.68 -2.56
N VAL A 124 8.66 -33.49 -3.84
CA VAL A 124 10.02 -33.62 -4.39
C VAL A 124 10.97 -32.60 -3.76
N GLN A 125 10.53 -31.36 -3.56
CA GLN A 125 11.34 -30.33 -2.89
C GLN A 125 11.61 -30.70 -1.43
N ALA A 126 10.62 -31.22 -0.70
CA ALA A 126 10.77 -31.65 0.69
C ALA A 126 11.76 -32.82 0.84
N GLU A 127 11.79 -33.76 -0.11
CA GLU A 127 12.77 -34.84 -0.11
C GLU A 127 14.19 -34.32 -0.35
N LYS A 128 14.36 -33.41 -1.32
CA LYS A 128 15.66 -32.77 -1.59
C LYS A 128 16.16 -31.95 -0.42
N THR A 129 15.29 -31.18 0.24
CA THR A 129 15.68 -30.40 1.42
C THR A 129 16.05 -31.31 2.58
N ARG A 130 15.32 -32.40 2.83
CA ARG A 130 15.69 -33.41 3.84
C ARG A 130 17.08 -34.00 3.58
N ALA A 131 17.36 -34.40 2.34
CA ALA A 131 18.68 -34.94 1.97
C ALA A 131 19.80 -33.91 2.18
N SER A 132 19.58 -32.65 1.78
CA SER A 132 20.53 -31.55 1.98
C SER A 132 20.79 -31.26 3.46
N VAL A 133 19.73 -31.25 4.29
CA VAL A 133 19.84 -31.05 5.74
C VAL A 133 20.58 -32.20 6.41
N LEU A 134 20.32 -33.45 6.02
CA LEU A 134 21.08 -34.58 6.56
C LEU A 134 22.57 -34.50 6.18
N ALA A 135 22.88 -34.15 4.93
CA ALA A 135 24.26 -33.98 4.49
C ALA A 135 24.97 -32.84 5.24
N SER A 136 24.27 -31.72 5.50
CA SER A 136 24.85 -30.61 6.26
C SER A 136 25.06 -30.96 7.73
N LEU A 137 24.16 -31.75 8.33
CA LEU A 137 24.31 -32.24 9.70
C LEU A 137 25.51 -33.18 9.83
N ILE A 138 25.66 -34.15 8.92
CA ILE A 138 26.82 -35.07 8.91
C ILE A 138 28.12 -34.27 8.79
N LYS A 139 28.18 -33.34 7.83
CA LYS A 139 29.36 -32.49 7.64
C LYS A 139 29.70 -31.69 8.90
N LYS A 140 28.69 -31.10 9.55
CA LYS A 140 28.87 -30.35 10.79
C LYS A 140 29.39 -31.24 11.93
N GLU A 141 28.91 -32.48 12.01
CA GLU A 141 29.38 -33.45 13.01
C GLU A 141 30.84 -33.84 12.76
N GLU A 142 31.23 -34.06 11.50
CA GLU A 142 32.63 -34.30 11.11
C GLU A 142 33.53 -33.11 11.45
N GLU A 143 33.11 -31.88 11.11
CA GLU A 143 33.82 -30.65 11.45
C GLU A 143 33.98 -30.50 12.97
N SER A 144 32.94 -30.83 13.75
CA SER A 144 32.99 -30.78 15.22
C SER A 144 33.96 -31.80 15.79
N ARG A 145 33.95 -33.05 15.29
CA ARG A 145 34.90 -34.09 15.72
C ARG A 145 36.35 -33.71 15.38
N LEU A 146 36.59 -33.16 14.20
CA LEU A 146 37.93 -32.67 13.83
C LEU A 146 38.38 -31.54 14.75
N HIS A 147 37.47 -30.65 15.14
CA HIS A 147 37.77 -29.59 16.09
C HIS A 147 38.10 -30.12 17.49
N GLU A 148 37.36 -31.12 17.98
CA GLU A 148 37.65 -31.80 19.26
C GLU A 148 39.05 -32.44 19.24
N ILE A 149 39.39 -33.17 18.18
CA ILE A 149 40.73 -33.77 18.00
C ILE A 149 41.82 -32.70 18.01
N GLN A 150 41.59 -31.55 17.36
CA GLN A 150 42.55 -30.43 17.37
C GLN A 150 42.74 -29.85 18.77
N ILE A 151 41.65 -29.70 19.54
CA ILE A 151 41.71 -29.24 20.93
C ILE A 151 42.49 -30.23 21.80
N GLU A 152 42.22 -31.53 21.66
CA GLU A 152 42.94 -32.58 22.41
C GLU A 152 44.43 -32.58 22.08
N ALA A 153 44.79 -32.54 20.80
CA ALA A 153 46.18 -32.46 20.37
C ALA A 153 46.89 -31.21 20.92
N PHE A 154 46.20 -30.06 20.93
CA PHE A 154 46.71 -28.84 21.54
C PHE A 154 46.95 -29.00 23.04
N LEU A 155 46.00 -29.60 23.78
CA LEU A 155 46.15 -29.87 25.21
C LEU A 155 47.30 -30.84 25.51
N GLU A 156 47.50 -31.87 24.70
CA GLU A 156 48.64 -32.78 24.82
C GLU A 156 49.96 -32.06 24.60
N GLN A 157 50.05 -31.20 23.57
CA GLN A 157 51.22 -30.38 23.32
C GLN A 157 51.53 -29.45 24.50
N GLN A 158 50.51 -28.84 25.10
CA GLN A 158 50.67 -28.02 26.31
C GLN A 158 51.14 -28.86 27.50
N LYS A 159 50.59 -30.07 27.72
CA LYS A 159 51.06 -30.96 28.79
C LYS A 159 52.51 -31.43 28.58
N ALA A 160 52.95 -31.54 27.33
CA ALA A 160 54.33 -31.88 26.97
C ALA A 160 55.31 -30.70 27.10
N THR A 161 54.82 -29.46 27.27
CA THR A 161 55.72 -28.36 27.64
C THR A 161 56.39 -28.67 28.98
N PRO A 162 57.71 -28.41 29.10
CA PRO A 162 58.47 -28.90 30.24
C PRO A 162 57.98 -28.25 31.53
N PHE A 163 57.40 -29.06 32.41
CA PHE A 163 57.18 -28.67 33.80
C PHE A 163 58.52 -28.46 34.51
N ILE A 164 58.53 -27.58 35.52
CA ILE A 164 59.72 -27.32 36.34
C ILE A 164 60.11 -28.63 37.05
N GLN A 165 61.24 -29.20 36.64
CA GLN A 165 61.82 -30.41 37.24
C GLN A 165 62.74 -30.04 38.41
N THR A 166 63.04 -31.00 39.28
CA THR A 166 63.88 -30.82 40.49
C THR A 166 65.24 -30.18 40.19
N GLU A 167 65.79 -30.45 39.02
CA GLU A 167 67.11 -29.96 38.57
C GLU A 167 67.07 -28.48 38.13
N ASN A 168 65.89 -27.96 37.77
CA ASN A 168 65.70 -26.61 37.24
C ASN A 168 64.97 -25.67 38.23
N ILE A 169 64.75 -26.09 39.48
CA ILE A 169 64.00 -25.32 40.48
C ILE A 169 64.67 -23.97 40.75
N GLU A 170 65.98 -23.95 41.03
CA GLU A 170 66.69 -22.72 41.39
C GLU A 170 66.64 -21.69 40.25
N LYS A 171 66.88 -22.14 39.01
CA LYS A 171 66.78 -21.30 37.82
C LYS A 171 65.37 -20.75 37.60
N ALA A 172 64.34 -21.57 37.81
CA ALA A 172 62.95 -21.13 37.66
C ALA A 172 62.54 -20.12 38.74
N ILE A 173 63.05 -20.25 39.97
CA ILE A 173 62.82 -19.29 41.05
C ILE A 173 63.48 -17.95 40.73
N GLU A 174 64.73 -17.95 40.29
CA GLU A 174 65.45 -16.73 39.89
C GLU A 174 64.73 -16.02 38.73
N GLU A 175 64.30 -16.77 37.72
CA GLU A 175 63.57 -16.24 36.57
C GLU A 175 62.22 -15.65 36.97
N ALA A 176 61.48 -16.32 37.86
CA ALA A 176 60.19 -15.82 38.37
C ALA A 176 60.33 -14.56 39.23
N LEU A 177 61.41 -14.45 40.01
CA LEU A 177 61.70 -13.25 40.80
C LEU A 177 62.19 -12.09 39.92
N ALA A 178 62.95 -12.38 38.86
CA ALA A 178 63.44 -11.38 37.92
C ALA A 178 62.33 -10.83 37.00
N ASN A 179 61.38 -11.68 36.60
CA ASN A 179 60.30 -11.35 35.67
C ASN A 179 58.91 -11.47 36.33
N PRO A 180 58.46 -10.47 37.13
CA PRO A 180 57.11 -10.47 37.68
C PRO A 180 56.07 -10.33 36.56
N PHE A 181 55.15 -11.28 36.48
CA PHE A 181 54.06 -11.29 35.50
C PHE A 181 52.80 -10.58 36.04
N ASP A 182 52.32 -9.53 35.36
CA ASP A 182 51.08 -8.82 35.72
C ASP A 182 49.91 -9.26 34.82
N PRO A 183 48.92 -9.99 35.35
CA PRO A 183 47.78 -10.46 34.57
C PRO A 183 46.72 -9.39 34.33
N ASN A 184 46.89 -8.18 34.87
CA ASN A 184 45.87 -7.14 34.80
C ASN A 184 45.80 -6.53 33.39
N PHE A 185 44.59 -6.42 32.85
CA PHE A 185 44.32 -5.72 31.60
C PHE A 185 42.91 -5.08 31.62
N ALA A 186 42.73 -4.05 30.81
CA ALA A 186 41.44 -3.39 30.57
C ALA A 186 41.03 -3.52 29.11
N ILE A 187 39.72 -3.47 28.84
CA ILE A 187 39.16 -3.54 27.47
C ILE A 187 38.26 -2.34 27.25
N ASP A 188 38.41 -1.67 26.11
CA ASP A 188 37.50 -0.59 25.68
C ASP A 188 36.25 -1.13 24.97
N LEU A 189 35.22 -0.28 24.83
CA LEU A 189 34.00 -0.59 24.08
C LEU A 189 34.25 -1.00 22.62
N ASP A 190 35.35 -0.53 22.02
CA ASP A 190 35.76 -0.85 20.66
C ASP A 190 36.53 -2.18 20.53
N GLY A 191 36.80 -2.85 21.66
CA GLY A 191 37.48 -4.16 21.71
C GLY A 191 39.01 -4.10 21.72
N TYR A 192 39.59 -2.95 22.05
CA TYR A 192 41.05 -2.80 22.25
C TYR A 192 41.47 -3.23 23.65
N VAL A 193 42.61 -3.91 23.75
CA VAL A 193 43.15 -4.43 25.02
C VAL A 193 44.33 -3.59 25.48
N TYR A 194 44.31 -3.21 26.75
CA TYR A 194 45.39 -2.48 27.41
C TYR A 194 45.93 -3.32 28.57
N ARG A 195 47.16 -3.83 28.44
CA ARG A 195 47.80 -4.70 29.43
C ARG A 195 48.64 -3.89 30.41
N GLY A 196 48.50 -4.18 31.71
CA GLY A 196 49.27 -3.58 32.81
C GLY A 196 48.43 -2.68 33.72
N ARG A 197 48.85 -2.57 34.99
CA ARG A 197 48.21 -1.68 35.99
C ARG A 197 48.38 -0.19 35.73
N GLU A 198 49.50 0.21 35.14
CA GLU A 198 49.89 1.63 35.01
C GLU A 198 49.74 2.19 33.60
N THR A 199 49.31 1.35 32.67
CA THR A 199 49.11 1.71 31.26
C THR A 199 47.81 2.48 31.10
N SER A 200 47.93 3.79 30.88
CA SER A 200 46.81 4.66 30.50
C SER A 200 46.71 4.79 28.98
N ILE A 201 45.48 4.91 28.46
CA ILE A 201 45.16 5.03 27.01
C ILE A 201 46.04 6.07 26.29
N GLY A 202 46.33 7.21 26.93
CA GLY A 202 47.13 8.28 26.33
C GLY A 202 48.63 7.99 26.15
N LYS A 203 49.17 6.90 26.73
CA LYS A 203 50.58 6.52 26.60
C LYS A 203 50.86 5.59 25.42
N ILE A 204 49.82 4.97 24.85
CA ILE A 204 49.94 3.97 23.79
C ILE A 204 49.47 4.59 22.46
N PRO A 205 50.36 4.72 21.46
CA PRO A 205 49.99 5.22 20.14
C PRO A 205 48.99 4.28 19.46
N GLU A 206 48.06 4.85 18.68
CA GLU A 206 46.91 4.12 18.09
C GLU A 206 47.32 2.94 17.20
N GLU A 207 48.46 3.05 16.51
CA GLU A 207 49.00 2.02 15.62
C GLU A 207 49.47 0.75 16.36
N ALA A 208 49.77 0.86 17.66
CA ALA A 208 50.28 -0.23 18.48
C ALA A 208 49.21 -0.91 19.36
N ARG A 209 47.92 -0.55 19.19
CA ARG A 209 46.83 -1.12 20.00
C ARG A 209 46.44 -2.50 19.47
N GLU A 210 46.56 -3.51 20.33
CA GLU A 210 46.06 -4.86 20.04
C GLU A 210 44.54 -4.89 20.12
N ARG A 211 43.89 -5.46 19.11
CA ARG A 211 42.46 -5.74 19.12
C ARG A 211 42.26 -7.23 19.39
N MET A 212 41.34 -7.58 20.28
CA MET A 212 40.94 -8.99 20.40
C MET A 212 40.32 -9.42 19.07
N SER A 213 40.98 -10.30 18.33
CA SER A 213 40.36 -10.97 17.21
C SER A 213 39.26 -11.87 17.77
N SER A 214 38.02 -11.61 17.37
CA SER A 214 36.90 -12.51 17.66
C SER A 214 37.24 -13.91 17.16
N ILE A 215 37.30 -14.86 18.09
CA ILE A 215 37.22 -16.30 17.77
C ILE A 215 35.78 -16.59 17.34
#